data_AF-E1TDB0-F1
#
_entry.id   AF-E1TDB0-F1
#
_cell.length_a   1.000
_cell.length_b   1.000
_cell.length_c   1.000
_cell.angle_alpha   90.00
_cell.angle_beta   90.00
_cell.angle_gamma   90.00
#
_symmetry.space_group_name_H-M   'P 1'
#
loop_
_entity.id
_entity.type
_entity.pdbx_description
1 polymer ?
#
loop_
_entity_poly.entity_id
_entity_poly.type
_entity_poly.pdbx_seq_one_letter_code
_entity_poly.pdbx_strand_id
1 'polypeptide(L)'
;MNSRAWKIVLVVSLVLNVFLLGAIAGGAYRWYAAREAAAPLSAQQRALRFAAQTLSPERQKAFADSLKNGRRDGREFAREAREGRREVLRLLAAPQLDRAALDAALARTRAADSELRAKVEGSVADFAATLSPQERIEFAESLRLRGQWREPQANPKGAGPANPASLNAASGQ
;
A
#
# COMPACT_ATOMS: atom_id res chain seq x y z
N MET A 1 4.24 -46.79 -31.38
CA MET A 1 3.74 -45.49 -30.87
C MET A 1 4.89 -44.49 -30.91
N ASN A 2 4.72 -43.42 -31.68
CA ASN A 2 5.84 -42.67 -32.28
C ASN A 2 6.62 -41.81 -31.27
N SER A 3 7.89 -42.16 -31.06
CA SER A 3 8.84 -41.43 -30.19
C SER A 3 9.00 -39.95 -30.56
N ARG A 4 8.65 -39.56 -31.79
CA ARG A 4 8.62 -38.16 -32.23
C ARG A 4 7.42 -37.38 -31.66
N ALA A 5 6.26 -38.02 -31.55
CA ALA A 5 5.05 -37.40 -31.00
C ALA A 5 5.22 -37.11 -29.49
N TRP A 6 5.87 -38.00 -28.74
CA TRP A 6 6.15 -37.77 -27.32
C TRP A 6 7.12 -36.59 -27.12
N LYS A 7 8.20 -36.52 -27.91
CA LYS A 7 9.14 -35.39 -27.86
C LYS A 7 8.43 -34.06 -28.18
N ILE A 8 7.52 -34.05 -29.15
CA ILE A 8 6.73 -32.86 -29.47
C ILE A 8 5.83 -32.47 -28.31
N VAL A 9 5.13 -33.41 -27.68
CA VAL A 9 4.27 -33.13 -26.50
C VAL A 9 5.09 -32.56 -25.34
N LEU A 10 6.29 -33.07 -25.10
CA LEU A 10 7.19 -32.55 -24.05
C LEU A 10 7.66 -31.12 -24.36
N VAL A 11 8.05 -30.85 -25.60
CA VAL A 11 8.48 -29.50 -26.03
C VAL A 11 7.31 -28.51 -25.93
N VAL A 12 6.12 -28.91 -26.36
CA VAL A 12 4.91 -28.06 -26.26
C VAL A 12 4.56 -27.79 -24.80
N SER A 13 4.62 -28.80 -23.93
CA SER A 13 4.38 -28.63 -22.49
C SER A 13 5.41 -27.68 -21.85
N LEU A 14 6.68 -27.79 -22.24
CA LEU A 14 7.74 -26.92 -21.73
C LEU A 14 7.52 -25.45 -22.14
N VAL A 15 7.23 -25.21 -23.43
CA VAL A 15 6.95 -23.86 -23.93
C VAL A 15 5.73 -23.26 -23.25
N LEU A 16 4.67 -24.06 -23.06
CA LEU A 16 3.45 -23.61 -22.39
C LEU A 16 3.71 -23.21 -20.94
N ASN A 17 4.53 -23.99 -20.21
CA ASN A 17 4.90 -23.66 -18.83
C ASN A 17 5.74 -22.38 -18.76
N VAL A 18 6.73 -22.20 -19.64
CA VAL A 18 7.54 -20.97 -19.69
C VAL A 18 6.68 -19.76 -20.04
N PHE A 19 5.74 -19.92 -20.97
CA PHE A 19 4.80 -18.86 -21.33
C PHE A 19 3.86 -18.51 -20.17
N LEU A 20 3.35 -19.50 -19.44
CA LEU A 20 2.47 -19.28 -18.28
C LEU A 20 3.23 -18.58 -17.15
N LEU A 21 4.47 -18.99 -16.89
CA LEU A 21 5.39 -18.33 -15.96
C LEU A 21 5.67 -16.89 -16.39
N GLY A 22 5.92 -16.65 -17.68
CA GLY A 22 6.11 -15.31 -18.23
C GLY A 22 4.87 -14.43 -18.13
N ALA A 23 3.68 -15.00 -18.32
CA ALA A 23 2.40 -14.28 -18.20
C ALA A 23 2.06 -13.95 -16.74
N ILE A 24 2.32 -14.87 -15.79
CA ILE A 24 2.14 -14.63 -14.36
C ILE A 24 3.18 -13.64 -13.84
N ALA A 25 4.46 -13.82 -14.19
CA ALA A 25 5.52 -12.90 -13.81
C ALA A 25 5.33 -11.51 -14.45
N GLY A 26 4.95 -11.44 -15.72
CA GLY A 26 4.66 -10.20 -16.44
C GLY A 26 3.38 -9.52 -15.96
N GLY A 27 2.34 -10.29 -15.64
CA GLY A 27 1.08 -9.81 -15.08
C GLY A 27 1.25 -9.29 -13.65
N ALA A 28 1.99 -10.02 -12.81
CA ALA A 28 2.39 -9.58 -11.48
C ALA A 28 3.29 -8.34 -11.57
N TYR A 29 4.25 -8.31 -12.50
CA TYR A 29 5.12 -7.16 -12.71
C TYR A 29 4.34 -5.93 -13.17
N ARG A 30 3.39 -6.06 -14.11
CA ARG A 30 2.53 -4.94 -14.54
C ARG A 30 1.57 -4.48 -13.44
N TRP A 31 1.00 -5.40 -12.68
CA TRP A 31 0.14 -5.09 -11.53
C TRP A 31 0.93 -4.41 -10.41
N TYR A 32 2.16 -4.83 -10.17
CA TYR A 32 3.06 -4.20 -9.19
C TYR A 32 3.67 -2.89 -9.69
N ALA A 33 4.01 -2.72 -10.97
CA ALA A 33 4.45 -1.44 -11.52
C ALA A 33 3.32 -0.41 -11.49
N ALA A 34 2.08 -0.83 -11.75
CA ALA A 34 0.89 0.00 -11.56
C ALA A 34 0.62 0.31 -10.07
N ARG A 35 0.93 -0.62 -9.16
CA ARG A 35 0.89 -0.39 -7.70
C ARG A 35 2.09 0.35 -7.13
N GLU A 36 3.25 0.38 -7.78
CA GLU A 36 4.39 1.22 -7.41
C GLU A 36 4.12 2.66 -7.84
N ALA A 37 3.47 2.87 -9.00
CA ALA A 37 2.90 4.16 -9.36
C ALA A 37 1.76 4.60 -8.42
N ALA A 38 1.14 3.65 -7.69
CA ALA A 38 0.00 3.87 -6.80
C ALA A 38 0.18 3.23 -5.40
N ALA A 39 1.39 3.32 -4.82
CA ALA A 39 1.66 2.67 -3.54
C ALA A 39 0.78 3.30 -2.45
N PRO A 40 0.35 2.55 -1.41
CA PRO A 40 -0.41 3.11 -0.27
C PRO A 40 0.35 4.27 0.41
N LEU A 41 1.69 4.26 0.35
CA LEU A 41 2.52 5.39 0.78
C LEU A 41 2.32 6.65 -0.09
N SER A 42 2.05 6.53 -1.39
CA SER A 42 1.74 7.69 -2.26
C SER A 42 0.34 8.25 -1.98
N ALA A 43 -0.61 7.41 -1.58
CA ALA A 43 -1.93 7.83 -1.14
C ALA A 43 -1.83 8.51 0.24
N GLN A 44 -1.04 7.95 1.15
CA GLN A 44 -0.73 8.54 2.46
C GLN A 44 0.07 9.85 2.33
N GLN A 45 1.03 9.94 1.41
CA GLN A 45 1.80 11.15 1.11
C GLN A 45 0.92 12.25 0.50
N ARG A 46 0.00 11.89 -0.40
CA ARG A 46 -1.01 12.82 -0.94
C ARG A 46 -1.98 13.26 0.16
N ALA A 47 -2.42 12.35 1.02
CA ALA A 47 -3.35 12.65 2.11
C ALA A 47 -2.70 13.56 3.17
N LEU A 48 -1.46 13.27 3.58
CA LEU A 48 -0.71 14.08 4.54
C LEU A 48 -0.44 15.48 3.97
N ARG A 49 -0.14 15.64 2.68
CA ARG A 49 0.02 16.97 2.07
C ARG A 49 -1.19 17.88 2.28
N PHE A 50 -2.36 17.30 2.51
CA PHE A 50 -3.59 18.04 2.76
C PHE A 50 -3.94 18.18 4.26
N ALA A 51 -3.19 17.55 5.17
CA ALA A 51 -3.42 17.68 6.62
C ALA A 51 -3.21 19.12 7.12
N ALA A 52 -2.23 19.86 6.61
CA ALA A 52 -2.03 21.24 7.07
C ALA A 52 -2.93 22.29 6.37
N GLN A 53 -3.85 21.90 5.48
CA GLN A 53 -4.65 22.87 4.69
C GLN A 53 -5.47 23.86 5.51
N THR A 54 -5.86 23.48 6.73
CA THR A 54 -6.62 24.32 7.66
C THR A 54 -5.74 25.35 8.37
N LEU A 55 -4.42 25.15 8.38
CA LEU A 55 -3.44 26.06 8.98
C LEU A 55 -3.03 27.17 8.02
N SER A 56 -2.36 28.20 8.54
CA SER A 56 -1.81 29.31 7.75
C SER A 56 -0.80 28.81 6.69
N PRO A 57 -0.58 29.57 5.59
CA PRO A 57 0.37 29.18 4.54
C PRO A 57 1.80 28.95 5.04
N GLU A 58 2.21 29.70 6.05
CA GLU A 58 3.52 29.56 6.70
C GLU A 58 3.63 28.21 7.43
N ARG A 59 2.58 27.82 8.15
CA ARG A 59 2.50 26.52 8.83
C ARG A 59 2.41 25.36 7.84
N GLN A 60 1.72 25.54 6.72
CA GLN A 60 1.69 24.56 5.63
C GLN A 60 3.09 24.30 5.06
N LYS A 61 3.89 25.36 4.86
CA LYS A 61 5.27 25.24 4.41
C LYS A 61 6.15 24.54 5.45
N ALA A 62 6.06 24.97 6.71
CA ALA A 62 6.79 24.34 7.82
C ALA A 62 6.46 22.84 7.95
N PHE A 63 5.20 22.47 7.77
CA PHE A 63 4.79 21.06 7.76
C PHE A 63 5.36 20.29 6.57
N ALA A 64 5.33 20.87 5.37
CA ALA A 64 5.90 20.24 4.18
C ALA A 64 7.41 20.02 4.32
N ASP A 65 8.12 20.97 4.93
CA ASP A 65 9.56 20.87 5.21
C ASP A 65 9.84 19.81 6.29
N SER A 66 9.02 19.74 7.35
CA SER A 66 9.13 18.67 8.34
C SER A 66 8.97 17.27 7.71
N LEU A 67 7.94 17.07 6.88
CA LEU A 67 7.75 15.82 6.14
C LEU A 67 8.89 15.51 5.18
N LYS A 68 9.50 16.54 4.58
CA LYS A 68 10.66 16.36 3.69
C LYS A 68 11.88 15.88 4.47
N ASN A 69 12.08 16.39 5.68
CA ASN A 69 13.18 15.97 6.56
C ASN A 69 13.00 14.52 7.02
N GLY A 70 11.83 14.15 7.55
CA GLY A 70 11.56 12.76 7.93
C GLY A 70 11.75 11.76 6.80
N ARG A 71 11.42 12.15 5.56
CA ARG A 71 11.68 11.32 4.36
C ARG A 71 13.15 11.25 3.99
N ARG A 72 13.89 12.35 4.17
CA ARG A 72 15.33 12.37 3.94
C ARG A 72 16.02 11.42 4.91
N ASP A 73 15.60 11.44 6.16
CA ASP A 73 16.14 10.60 7.23
C ASP A 73 15.73 9.13 7.07
N GLY A 74 14.53 8.87 6.55
CA GLY A 74 14.07 7.52 6.18
C GLY A 74 14.54 7.01 4.82
N ARG A 75 15.37 7.77 4.07
CA ARG A 75 15.70 7.44 2.68
C ARG A 75 16.41 6.10 2.54
N GLU A 76 17.23 5.74 3.52
CA GLU A 76 17.94 4.46 3.56
C GLU A 76 16.97 3.30 3.71
N PHE A 77 16.07 3.35 4.71
CA PHE A 77 15.00 2.37 4.88
C PHE A 77 14.10 2.24 3.64
N ALA A 78 13.83 3.35 2.94
CA ALA A 78 13.08 3.31 1.69
C ALA A 78 13.84 2.56 0.57
N ARG A 79 15.18 2.61 0.55
CA ARG A 79 16.01 1.81 -0.37
C ARG A 79 16.00 0.35 0.04
N GLU A 80 16.25 0.06 1.31
CA GLU A 80 16.26 -1.30 1.85
C GLU A 80 14.94 -2.02 1.60
N ALA A 81 13.79 -1.34 1.80
CA ALA A 81 12.49 -1.92 1.52
C ALA A 81 12.29 -2.23 0.02
N ARG A 82 12.82 -1.40 -0.89
CA ARG A 82 12.78 -1.66 -2.33
C ARG A 82 13.66 -2.84 -2.71
N GLU A 83 14.85 -2.91 -2.13
CA GLU A 83 15.78 -4.03 -2.33
C GLU A 83 15.20 -5.34 -1.78
N GLY A 84 14.61 -5.30 -0.59
CA GLY A 84 13.89 -6.42 0.02
C GLY A 84 12.74 -6.93 -0.85
N ARG A 85 11.93 -6.03 -1.44
CA ARG A 85 10.88 -6.42 -2.40
C ARG A 85 11.44 -7.10 -3.66
N ARG A 86 12.55 -6.58 -4.22
CA ARG A 86 13.22 -7.22 -5.37
C ARG A 86 13.73 -8.61 -5.00
N GLU A 87 14.27 -8.76 -3.80
CA GLU A 87 14.79 -10.04 -3.32
C GLU A 87 13.67 -11.07 -3.09
N VAL A 88 12.55 -10.65 -2.52
CA VAL A 88 11.34 -11.49 -2.40
C VAL A 88 10.91 -12.01 -3.77
N LEU A 89 10.85 -11.14 -4.78
CA LEU A 89 10.48 -11.53 -6.15
C LEU A 89 11.51 -12.51 -6.77
N ARG A 90 12.80 -12.26 -6.55
CA ARG A 90 13.88 -13.14 -7.02
C ARG A 90 13.75 -14.54 -6.42
N LEU A 91 13.45 -14.62 -5.12
CA LEU A 91 13.30 -15.89 -4.39
C LEU A 91 12.03 -16.64 -4.80
N LEU A 92 10.93 -15.93 -5.07
CA LEU A 92 9.69 -16.54 -5.59
C LEU A 92 9.82 -17.06 -7.02
N ALA A 93 10.66 -16.42 -7.84
CA ALA A 93 10.93 -16.85 -9.22
C ALA A 93 11.99 -17.96 -9.31
N ALA A 94 12.59 -18.38 -8.19
CA ALA A 94 13.61 -19.42 -8.18
C ALA A 94 13.00 -20.79 -8.55
N PRO A 95 13.75 -21.67 -9.25
CA PRO A 95 13.26 -23.00 -9.61
C PRO A 95 12.87 -23.89 -8.42
N GLN A 96 13.50 -23.65 -7.26
CA GLN A 96 13.17 -24.27 -5.98
C GLN A 96 12.88 -23.18 -4.97
N LEU A 97 11.76 -23.33 -4.25
CA LEU A 97 11.36 -22.37 -3.24
C LEU A 97 12.19 -22.57 -1.97
N ASP A 98 13.11 -21.64 -1.71
CA ASP A 98 13.74 -21.51 -0.39
C ASP A 98 12.82 -20.71 0.53
N ARG A 99 12.07 -21.44 1.36
CA ARG A 99 11.11 -20.83 2.28
C ARG A 99 11.79 -19.98 3.35
N ALA A 100 12.94 -20.41 3.86
CA ALA A 100 13.65 -19.70 4.93
C ALA A 100 14.22 -18.36 4.42
N ALA A 101 14.83 -18.37 3.22
CA ALA A 101 15.31 -17.15 2.58
C ALA A 101 14.16 -16.18 2.26
N LEU A 102 13.02 -16.70 1.80
CA LEU A 102 11.84 -15.88 1.52
C LEU A 102 11.30 -15.21 2.79
N ASP A 103 11.16 -15.97 3.88
CA ASP A 103 10.67 -15.44 5.15
C ASP A 103 11.62 -14.36 5.72
N ALA A 104 12.94 -14.56 5.58
CA ALA A 104 13.94 -13.56 5.95
C ALA A 104 13.86 -12.29 5.10
N ALA A 105 13.69 -12.41 3.77
CA ALA A 105 13.54 -11.27 2.88
C ALA A 105 12.24 -10.48 3.17
N LEU A 106 11.14 -11.18 3.45
CA LEU A 106 9.89 -10.57 3.88
C LEU A 106 10.01 -9.85 5.22
N ALA A 107 10.69 -10.45 6.20
CA ALA A 107 10.93 -9.84 7.51
C ALA A 107 11.76 -8.55 7.40
N ARG A 108 12.86 -8.57 6.63
CA ARG A 108 13.68 -7.37 6.36
C ARG A 108 12.87 -6.27 5.69
N THR A 109 12.06 -6.61 4.68
CA THR A 109 11.20 -5.65 3.99
C THR A 109 10.23 -4.98 4.96
N ARG A 110 9.56 -5.76 5.82
CA ARG A 110 8.62 -5.21 6.82
C ARG A 110 9.32 -4.33 7.86
N ALA A 111 10.51 -4.70 8.32
CA ALA A 111 11.28 -3.90 9.25
C ALA A 111 11.63 -2.53 8.64
N ALA A 112 12.18 -2.52 7.43
CA ALA A 112 12.52 -1.28 6.73
C ALA A 112 11.29 -0.40 6.44
N ASP A 113 10.17 -0.98 6.01
CA ASP A 113 8.93 -0.22 5.80
C ASP A 113 8.40 0.38 7.13
N SER A 114 8.54 -0.34 8.25
CA SER A 114 8.13 0.12 9.58
C SER A 114 9.01 1.26 10.10
N GLU A 115 10.33 1.16 9.91
CA GLU A 115 11.29 2.22 10.27
C GLU A 115 11.06 3.50 9.45
N LEU A 116 10.85 3.36 8.14
CA LEU A 116 10.49 4.49 7.28
C LEU A 116 9.21 5.17 7.77
N ARG A 117 8.19 4.39 8.15
CA ARG A 117 6.95 4.92 8.71
C ARG A 117 7.19 5.66 10.02
N ALA A 118 7.97 5.08 10.93
CA ALA A 118 8.32 5.69 12.21
C ALA A 118 9.02 7.05 12.03
N LYS A 119 9.93 7.19 11.06
CA LYS A 119 10.59 8.48 10.75
C LYS A 119 9.58 9.56 10.32
N VAL A 120 8.63 9.20 9.47
CA VAL A 120 7.60 10.14 9.01
C VAL A 120 6.65 10.52 10.15
N GLU A 121 6.24 9.54 10.97
CA GLU A 121 5.38 9.78 12.14
C GLU A 121 6.07 10.66 13.18
N GLY A 122 7.37 10.46 13.43
CA GLY A 122 8.20 11.31 14.27
C GLY A 122 8.18 12.76 13.79
N SER A 123 8.41 13.01 12.49
CA SER A 123 8.36 14.38 11.95
C SER A 123 6.98 15.05 12.05
N VAL A 124 5.89 14.27 11.99
CA VAL A 124 4.54 14.78 12.25
C VAL A 124 4.38 15.19 13.71
N ALA A 125 4.88 14.37 14.65
CA ALA A 125 4.86 14.68 16.08
C ALA A 125 5.70 15.92 16.41
N ASP A 126 6.90 16.01 15.83
CA ASP A 126 7.79 17.17 15.98
C ASP A 126 7.13 18.46 15.48
N PHE A 127 6.45 18.40 14.33
CA PHE A 127 5.67 19.53 13.83
C PHE A 127 4.52 19.90 14.78
N ALA A 128 3.76 18.91 15.25
CA ALA A 128 2.65 19.15 16.19
C ALA A 128 3.12 19.79 17.50
N ALA A 129 4.36 19.51 17.95
CA ALA A 129 4.95 20.15 19.12
C ALA A 129 5.19 21.67 18.91
N THR A 130 5.33 22.14 17.67
CA THR A 130 5.51 23.56 17.34
C THR A 130 4.21 24.36 17.24
N LEU A 131 3.07 23.69 17.33
CA LEU A 131 1.74 24.29 17.21
C LEU A 131 1.20 24.71 18.58
N SER A 132 0.44 25.80 18.60
CA SER A 132 -0.39 26.18 19.76
C SER A 132 -1.47 25.12 20.04
N PRO A 133 -2.05 25.09 21.25
CA PRO A 133 -3.12 24.14 21.58
C PRO A 133 -4.30 24.16 20.59
N GLN A 134 -4.70 25.35 20.13
CA GLN A 134 -5.79 25.53 19.17
C GLN A 134 -5.41 25.02 17.78
N GLU A 135 -4.23 25.37 17.27
CA GLU A 135 -3.71 24.88 15.98
C GLU A 135 -3.56 23.34 15.99
N ARG A 136 -3.21 22.73 17.13
CA ARG A 136 -3.15 21.27 17.26
C ARG A 136 -4.51 20.60 17.09
N ILE A 137 -5.59 21.21 17.56
CA ILE A 137 -6.95 20.67 17.39
C ILE A 137 -7.34 20.70 15.91
N GLU A 138 -7.11 21.83 15.24
CA GLU A 138 -7.37 21.96 13.79
C GLU A 138 -6.54 20.98 12.96
N PHE A 139 -5.30 20.75 13.37
CA PHE A 139 -4.40 19.78 12.75
C PHE A 139 -4.80 18.33 13.02
N ALA A 140 -5.35 18.02 14.21
CA ALA A 140 -5.86 16.68 14.51
C ALA A 140 -7.12 16.35 13.69
N GLU A 141 -8.05 17.32 13.57
CA GLU A 141 -9.27 17.17 12.77
C GLU A 141 -8.98 16.97 11.28
N SER A 142 -7.99 17.67 10.74
CA SER A 142 -7.58 17.48 9.35
C SER A 142 -6.91 16.12 9.09
N LEU A 143 -6.21 15.55 10.09
CA LEU A 143 -5.64 14.21 10.05
C LEU A 143 -6.73 13.11 10.13
N ARG A 144 -7.81 13.32 10.90
CA ARG A 144 -8.99 12.42 10.93
C ARG A 144 -9.68 12.32 9.58
N LEU A 145 -9.75 13.42 8.84
CA LEU A 145 -10.40 13.44 7.53
C LEU A 145 -9.53 12.83 6.42
N ARG A 146 -8.20 12.83 6.60
CA ARG A 146 -7.24 12.47 5.55
C ARG A 146 -5.99 11.75 6.09
N GLY A 147 -5.84 10.47 5.76
CA GLY A 147 -4.59 9.72 6.01
C GLY A 147 -4.82 8.33 6.62
N GLN A 148 -3.78 7.79 7.27
CA GLN A 148 -3.82 6.49 7.97
C GLN A 148 -4.79 6.46 9.17
N TRP A 149 -5.17 7.64 9.66
CA TRP A 149 -6.10 7.87 10.77
C TRP A 149 -7.51 8.21 10.27
N ARG A 150 -7.77 7.95 8.99
CA ARG A 150 -9.10 8.13 8.42
C ARG A 150 -10.05 7.15 9.12
N GLU A 151 -10.87 7.70 10.01
CA GLU A 151 -12.01 6.95 10.52
C GLU A 151 -12.98 6.72 9.35
N PRO A 152 -13.53 5.50 9.21
CA PRO A 152 -14.64 5.29 8.31
C PRO A 152 -15.75 6.25 8.73
N GLN A 153 -16.00 7.30 7.94
CA GLN A 153 -17.22 8.07 8.10
C GLN A 153 -18.37 7.07 8.02
N ALA A 154 -19.14 6.95 9.11
CA ALA A 154 -20.36 6.18 9.12
C ALA A 154 -21.21 6.71 7.97
N ASN A 155 -21.33 5.92 6.90
CA ASN A 155 -22.05 6.31 5.72
C ASN A 155 -23.54 6.18 6.04
N PRO A 156 -24.33 7.26 6.17
CA PRO A 156 -25.78 7.12 6.37
C PRO A 156 -26.49 6.50 5.15
N LYS A 157 -25.79 6.26 4.04
CA LYS A 157 -26.31 5.58 2.84
C LYS A 157 -26.25 4.03 2.90
N GLY A 158 -26.07 3.44 4.08
CA GLY A 158 -26.24 2.01 4.31
C GLY A 158 -27.69 1.57 4.51
N ALA A 159 -28.63 2.50 4.74
CA ALA A 159 -30.05 2.24 4.59
C ALA A 159 -30.37 2.20 3.09
N GLY A 160 -30.05 1.09 2.43
CA GLY A 160 -30.64 0.76 1.14
C GLY A 160 -32.16 0.89 1.25
N PRO A 161 -32.85 1.39 0.21
CA PRO A 161 -34.29 1.58 0.26
C PRO A 161 -34.92 0.25 0.69
N ALA A 162 -35.69 0.29 1.79
CA ALA A 162 -36.47 -0.85 2.24
C ALA A 162 -37.21 -1.40 1.03
N ASN A 163 -36.86 -2.63 0.64
CA ASN A 163 -37.45 -3.31 -0.48
C ASN A 163 -38.96 -3.38 -0.24
N PRO A 164 -39.83 -2.75 -1.07
CA PRO A 164 -41.27 -2.75 -0.83
C PRO A 164 -41.91 -4.15 -0.92
N ALA A 165 -41.13 -5.17 -1.28
CA ALA A 165 -41.56 -6.57 -1.33
C ALA A 165 -41.82 -7.23 0.04
N SER A 166 -41.45 -6.61 1.16
CA SER A 166 -41.71 -7.17 2.51
C SER A 166 -43.04 -6.74 3.13
N LEU A 167 -43.79 -5.82 2.51
CA LEU A 167 -45.08 -5.35 3.01
C LEU A 167 -46.31 -6.15 2.51
N ASN A 168 -46.15 -7.05 1.54
CA ASN A 168 -47.27 -7.84 0.99
C ASN A 168 -47.42 -9.26 1.56
N ALA A 169 -46.57 -9.67 2.52
CA ALA A 169 -46.68 -10.98 3.17
C ALA A 169 -47.49 -10.95 4.48
N ALA A 170 -48.05 -9.81 4.87
CA ALA A 170 -48.77 -9.62 6.12
C ALA A 170 -50.27 -9.26 5.94
N SER A 171 -50.82 -9.36 4.73
CA SER A 171 -52.23 -9.07 4.45
C SER A 171 -52.83 -10.08 3.46
N GLY A 172 -53.32 -11.18 4.02
CA GLY A 172 -54.07 -12.27 3.37
C GLY A 172 -53.94 -13.49 4.29
N GLN A 173 -54.86 -13.77 5.21
CA GLN A 173 -56.22 -14.30 4.97
C GLN A 173 -56.23 -15.37 3.89
#